data_AF-A0AAE3U8C4-F1
#
_entry.id   AF-A0AAE3U8C4-F1
#
_cell.length_a   1.000
_cell.length_b   1.000
_cell.length_c   1.000
_cell.angle_alpha   90.00
_cell.angle_beta   90.00
_cell.angle_gamma   90.00
#
_symmetry.space_group_name_H-M   'P 1'
#
loop_
_entity.id
_entity.type
_entity.pdbx_description
1 polymer ?
#
loop_
_entity_poly.entity_id
_entity_poly.type
_entity_poly.pdbx_seq_one_letter_code
_entity_poly.pdbx_strand_id
1 'polypeptide(L)'
;MFISFDSDSVDGNPAASVFYELLTQHWQSAFSQKSNKIKLTIELSLEIDAIIRFHIFSYDILVKEWQANNSIEYQIKLAIGNLLFDAGAIHHLPFDYEKMDELIDACVAAAKIHYPAQPVES
;
A
#
# COMPACT_ATOMS: atom_id res chain seq x y z
N MET A 1 -16.14 6.37 24.12
CA MET A 1 -14.81 5.77 24.37
C MET A 1 -14.29 5.33 23.01
N PHE A 2 -13.48 6.16 22.36
CA PHE A 2 -12.86 5.78 21.09
C PHE A 2 -11.77 4.78 21.43
N ILE A 3 -11.87 3.58 20.86
CA ILE A 3 -10.82 2.56 20.97
C ILE A 3 -9.68 3.08 20.09
N SER A 4 -8.75 3.80 20.72
CA SER A 4 -7.40 3.99 20.20
C SER A 4 -6.67 2.69 20.50
N PHE A 5 -6.33 1.88 19.49
CA PHE A 5 -5.45 0.72 19.70
C PHE A 5 -4.74 0.27 18.40
N ASP A 6 -3.40 0.23 18.53
CA ASP A 6 -2.32 -0.34 17.72
C ASP A 6 -2.05 0.23 16.30
N SER A 7 -1.68 1.51 16.23
CA SER A 7 -0.85 2.05 15.13
C SER A 7 0.66 1.89 15.37
N ASP A 8 1.08 1.46 16.58
CA ASP A 8 2.49 1.39 17.02
C ASP A 8 3.44 0.59 16.09
N SER A 9 2.93 -0.33 15.27
CA SER A 9 3.75 -1.11 14.30
C SER A 9 4.04 -0.36 12.99
N VAL A 10 3.26 0.67 12.70
CA VAL A 10 3.34 1.50 11.50
C VAL A 10 3.71 2.95 11.84
N ASP A 11 3.70 3.31 13.14
CA ASP A 11 4.00 4.65 13.67
C ASP A 11 5.37 5.22 13.26
N GLY A 12 6.34 4.38 12.89
CA GLY A 12 7.62 4.81 12.33
C GLY A 12 7.61 5.09 10.82
N ASN A 13 6.52 4.76 10.11
CA ASN A 13 6.39 4.84 8.66
C ASN A 13 5.03 5.47 8.26
N PRO A 14 4.98 6.80 8.12
CA PRO A 14 3.76 7.52 7.79
C PRO A 14 3.07 7.05 6.50
N ALA A 15 3.82 6.56 5.52
CA ALA A 15 3.25 6.05 4.26
C ALA A 15 2.53 4.72 4.49
N ALA A 16 3.16 3.79 5.23
CA ALA A 16 2.53 2.53 5.58
C ALA A 16 1.25 2.71 6.42
N SER A 17 1.17 3.75 7.28
CA SER A 17 -0.05 4.03 8.04
C SER A 17 -1.22 4.37 7.13
N VAL A 18 -0.98 5.11 6.05
CA VAL A 18 -2.01 5.42 5.05
C VAL A 18 -2.44 4.15 4.29
N PHE A 19 -1.50 3.26 3.95
CA PHE A 19 -1.86 1.98 3.31
C PHE A 19 -2.66 1.07 4.24
N TYR A 20 -2.35 1.07 5.54
CA TYR A 20 -3.14 0.35 6.55
C TYR A 20 -4.59 0.86 6.61
N GLU A 21 -4.79 2.18 6.60
CA GLU A 21 -6.12 2.78 6.55
C GLU A 21 -6.88 2.41 5.27
N LEU A 22 -6.21 2.49 4.11
CA LEU A 22 -6.80 2.13 2.82
C LEU A 22 -7.24 0.66 2.77
N LEU A 23 -6.39 -0.26 3.24
CA LEU A 23 -6.70 -1.68 3.37
C LEU A 23 -7.89 -1.91 4.30
N THR A 24 -7.93 -1.19 5.43
CA THR A 24 -9.02 -1.30 6.40
C THR A 24 -10.34 -0.81 5.82
N GLN A 25 -10.34 0.27 5.04
CA GLN A 25 -11.54 0.83 4.42
C GLN A 25 -12.08 -0.06 3.30
N HIS A 26 -11.22 -0.48 2.37
CA HIS A 26 -11.65 -1.22 1.18
C HIS A 26 -12.01 -2.67 1.53
N TRP A 27 -11.35 -3.27 2.52
CA TRP A 27 -11.42 -4.71 2.78
C TRP A 27 -11.83 -5.10 4.20
N GLN A 28 -12.48 -4.19 4.92
CA GLN A 28 -13.04 -4.46 6.25
C GLN A 28 -13.86 -5.77 6.28
N SER A 29 -14.69 -6.00 5.26
CA SER A 29 -15.54 -7.17 5.12
C SER A 29 -14.74 -8.47 4.87
N ALA A 30 -13.70 -8.42 4.03
CA ALA A 30 -12.84 -9.57 3.74
C ALA A 30 -12.07 -10.04 4.98
N PHE A 31 -11.66 -9.10 5.84
CA PHE A 31 -10.94 -9.39 7.07
C PHE A 31 -11.85 -9.67 8.29
N SER A 32 -13.15 -9.41 8.21
CA SER A 32 -14.08 -9.46 9.34
C SER A 32 -14.12 -10.81 10.06
N GLN A 33 -13.84 -11.90 9.35
CA GLN A 33 -13.88 -13.27 9.87
C GLN A 33 -12.49 -13.81 10.27
N LYS A 34 -11.42 -13.03 10.12
CA LYS A 34 -10.05 -13.47 10.42
C LYS A 34 -9.63 -13.04 11.82
N SER A 35 -9.22 -14.01 12.63
CA SER A 35 -8.71 -13.78 13.99
C SER A 35 -7.40 -12.98 13.99
N ASN A 36 -6.61 -13.08 12.92
CA ASN A 36 -5.33 -12.40 12.72
C ASN A 36 -5.43 -11.14 11.84
N LYS A 37 -6.63 -10.58 11.63
CA LYS A 37 -6.86 -9.45 10.71
C LYS A 37 -5.90 -8.28 10.91
N ILE A 38 -5.69 -7.84 12.16
CA ILE A 38 -4.84 -6.69 12.47
C ILE A 38 -3.41 -6.94 12.00
N LYS A 39 -2.84 -8.10 12.36
CA LYS A 39 -1.49 -8.49 11.98
C LYS A 39 -1.34 -8.53 10.45
N LEU A 40 -2.31 -9.13 9.76
CA LEU A 40 -2.28 -9.24 8.31
C LEU A 40 -2.39 -7.87 7.61
N THR A 41 -3.25 -6.98 8.10
CA THR A 41 -3.36 -5.62 7.56
C THR A 41 -2.06 -4.83 7.75
N ILE A 42 -1.40 -4.97 8.91
CA ILE A 42 -0.07 -4.37 9.16
C ILE A 42 0.96 -4.93 8.18
N GLU A 43 1.06 -6.25 8.05
CA GLU A 43 2.02 -6.92 7.16
C GLU A 43 1.84 -6.46 5.70
N LEU A 44 0.62 -6.49 5.19
CA LEU A 44 0.31 -6.01 3.83
C LEU A 44 0.63 -4.52 3.66
N SER A 45 0.34 -3.68 4.65
CA SER A 45 0.63 -2.24 4.56
C SER A 45 2.13 -1.95 4.46
N LEU A 46 2.96 -2.70 5.20
CA LEU A 46 4.41 -2.57 5.18
C LEU A 46 4.99 -3.09 3.87
N GLU A 47 4.44 -4.20 3.34
CA GLU A 47 4.87 -4.75 2.06
C GLU A 47 4.50 -3.84 0.88
N ILE A 48 3.31 -3.21 0.90
CA ILE A 48 2.94 -2.20 -0.11
C ILE A 48 3.93 -1.04 -0.10
N ASP A 49 4.29 -0.53 1.08
CA ASP A 49 5.31 0.53 1.19
C ASP A 49 6.67 0.07 0.64
N ALA A 50 7.11 -1.14 0.99
CA ALA A 50 8.36 -1.69 0.48
C ALA A 50 8.37 -1.83 -1.05
N ILE A 51 7.27 -2.29 -1.66
CA ILE A 51 7.11 -2.38 -3.12
C ILE A 51 7.22 -1.00 -3.76
N ILE A 52 6.52 0.00 -3.21
CA ILE A 52 6.57 1.36 -3.73
C ILE A 52 8.00 1.89 -3.66
N ARG A 53 8.63 1.79 -2.49
CA ARG A 53 10.00 2.28 -2.28
C ARG A 53 11.01 1.60 -3.19
N PHE A 54 10.88 0.29 -3.41
CA PHE A 54 11.74 -0.47 -4.31
C PHE A 54 11.72 0.08 -5.75
N HIS A 55 10.56 0.56 -6.22
CA HIS A 55 10.42 1.07 -7.59
C HIS A 55 10.75 2.56 -7.73
N ILE A 56 10.56 3.36 -6.69
CA ILE A 56 10.74 4.82 -6.76
C ILE A 56 12.07 5.31 -6.17
N PHE A 57 12.82 4.48 -5.45
CA PHE A 57 14.15 4.82 -4.96
C PHE A 57 15.23 4.04 -5.70
N SER A 58 16.33 4.72 -6.03
CA SER A 58 17.56 4.12 -6.54
C SER A 58 18.71 4.59 -5.66
N TYR A 59 19.41 3.66 -5.00
CA TYR A 59 20.45 3.98 -4.02
C TYR A 59 20.00 4.99 -2.94
N ASP A 60 18.79 4.79 -2.39
CA ASP A 60 18.13 5.68 -1.42
C ASP A 60 17.82 7.10 -1.93
N ILE A 61 17.94 7.33 -3.25
CA ILE A 61 17.57 8.58 -3.90
C ILE A 61 16.24 8.40 -4.63
N LEU A 62 15.28 9.28 -4.33
CA LEU A 62 13.98 9.30 -5.00
C LEU A 62 14.17 9.60 -6.50
N VAL A 63 13.63 8.73 -7.36
CA VAL A 63 13.64 8.89 -8.81
C VAL A 63 12.77 10.10 -9.18
N LYS A 64 13.41 11.18 -9.65
CA LYS A 64 12.77 12.48 -9.87
C LYS A 64 11.47 12.44 -10.69
N GLU A 65 11.43 11.60 -11.72
CA GLU A 65 10.32 11.53 -12.68
C GLU A 65 9.33 10.38 -12.39
N TRP A 66 9.43 9.73 -11.22
CA TRP A 66 8.65 8.52 -10.95
C TRP A 66 7.14 8.74 -11.10
N GLN A 67 6.62 9.90 -10.68
CA GLN A 67 5.20 10.23 -10.75
C GLN A 67 4.66 10.42 -12.18
N ALA A 68 5.52 10.80 -13.12
CA ALA A 68 5.17 11.01 -14.53
C ALA A 68 5.53 9.78 -15.39
N ASN A 69 6.20 8.78 -14.81
CA ASN A 69 6.64 7.60 -15.52
C ASN A 69 5.57 6.50 -15.44
N ASN A 70 4.78 6.39 -16.49
CA ASN A 70 3.74 5.35 -16.63
C ASN A 70 4.28 3.93 -16.49
N SER A 71 5.56 3.69 -16.83
CA SER A 71 6.17 2.36 -16.67
C SER A 71 6.41 2.05 -15.19
N ILE A 72 6.93 3.01 -14.41
CA ILE A 72 7.10 2.84 -12.96
C ILE A 72 5.75 2.65 -12.29
N GLU A 73 4.77 3.48 -12.63
CA GLU A 73 3.41 3.33 -12.10
C GLU A 73 2.82 1.95 -12.41
N TYR A 74 2.92 1.49 -13.66
CA TYR A 74 2.45 0.16 -14.04
C TYR A 74 3.14 -0.97 -13.27
N GLN A 75 4.46 -0.90 -13.07
CA GLN A 75 5.21 -1.92 -12.30
C GLN A 75 4.79 -1.93 -10.83
N ILE A 76 4.58 -0.77 -10.21
CA ILE A 76 4.06 -0.68 -8.84
C ILE A 76 2.67 -1.32 -8.75
N LYS A 77 1.74 -0.96 -9.66
CA LYS A 77 0.38 -1.51 -9.67
C LYS A 77 0.39 -3.03 -9.84
N LEU A 78 1.20 -3.55 -10.76
CA LEU A 78 1.35 -4.98 -10.99
C LEU A 78 1.90 -5.69 -9.75
N ALA A 79 2.92 -5.14 -9.11
CA ALA A 79 3.53 -5.72 -7.92
C ALA A 79 2.57 -5.74 -6.71
N ILE A 80 1.84 -4.65 -6.48
CA ILE A 80 0.80 -4.60 -5.44
C ILE A 80 -0.32 -5.60 -5.78
N GLY A 81 -0.80 -5.65 -7.02
CA GLY A 81 -1.81 -6.62 -7.44
C GLY A 81 -1.40 -8.07 -7.20
N ASN A 82 -0.16 -8.43 -7.52
CA ASN A 82 0.38 -9.77 -7.25
C ASN A 82 0.42 -10.07 -5.74
N LEU A 83 0.92 -9.14 -4.92
CA LEU A 83 0.93 -9.27 -3.46
C LEU A 83 -0.49 -9.54 -2.92
N LEU A 84 -1.45 -8.73 -3.36
CA LEU A 84 -2.83 -8.82 -2.94
C LEU A 84 -3.48 -10.12 -3.39
N PHE A 85 -3.24 -10.56 -4.63
CA PHE A 85 -3.73 -11.83 -5.13
C PHE A 85 -3.18 -13.02 -4.32
N ASP A 86 -1.87 -13.04 -4.07
CA ASP A 86 -1.20 -14.10 -3.30
C ASP A 86 -1.71 -14.15 -1.86
N ALA A 87 -1.82 -13.00 -1.20
CA ALA A 87 -2.40 -12.90 0.14
C ALA A 87 -3.84 -13.42 0.19
N GLY A 88 -4.61 -13.17 -0.87
CA GLY A 88 -5.99 -13.65 -1.00
C GLY A 88 -6.08 -15.16 -1.11
N ALA A 89 -5.19 -15.75 -1.92
CA ALA A 89 -5.08 -17.19 -2.09
C ALA A 89 -4.63 -17.88 -0.79
N ILE A 90 -3.57 -17.37 -0.13
CA ILE A 90 -2.98 -17.92 1.09
C ILE A 90 -3.96 -17.84 2.27
N HIS A 91 -4.61 -16.69 2.44
CA HIS A 91 -5.47 -16.45 3.59
C HIS A 91 -6.94 -16.76 3.31
N HIS A 92 -7.30 -17.22 2.11
CA HIS A 92 -8.69 -17.46 1.70
C HIS A 92 -9.57 -16.24 1.96
N LEU A 93 -9.16 -15.09 1.40
CA LEU A 93 -9.91 -13.85 1.49
C LEU A 93 -10.84 -13.75 0.27
N PRO A 94 -12.14 -13.45 0.45
CA PRO A 94 -13.07 -13.33 -0.67
C PRO A 94 -12.87 -11.97 -1.35
N PHE A 95 -11.75 -11.81 -2.06
CA PHE A 95 -11.42 -10.56 -2.73
C PHE A 95 -12.31 -10.33 -3.94
N ASP A 96 -12.80 -9.11 -4.01
CA ASP A 96 -13.50 -8.54 -5.15
C ASP A 96 -12.46 -7.85 -6.03
N TYR A 97 -12.33 -8.29 -7.29
CA TYR A 97 -11.30 -7.78 -8.21
C TYR A 97 -11.49 -6.28 -8.49
N GLU A 98 -12.73 -5.78 -8.56
CA GLU A 98 -12.97 -4.34 -8.76
C GLU A 98 -12.44 -3.54 -7.57
N LYS A 99 -12.68 -4.01 -6.34
CA LYS A 99 -12.15 -3.37 -5.12
C LYS A 99 -10.64 -3.49 -4.97
N MET A 100 -10.04 -4.53 -5.57
CA MET A 100 -8.59 -4.68 -5.60
C MET A 100 -7.98 -3.61 -6.51
N ASP A 101 -8.54 -3.39 -7.69
CA ASP A 101 -8.10 -2.34 -8.60
C ASP A 101 -8.27 -0.94 -7.98
N GLU A 102 -9.41 -0.66 -7.35
CA GLU A 102 -9.65 0.59 -6.61
C GLU A 102 -8.61 0.82 -5.49
N LEU A 103 -8.30 -0.22 -4.72
CA LEU A 103 -7.28 -0.15 -3.67
C LEU A 103 -5.90 0.12 -4.24
N ILE A 104 -5.53 -0.57 -5.33
CA ILE A 104 -4.23 -0.38 -6.00
C ILE A 104 -4.07 1.07 -6.46
N ASP A 105 -5.10 1.62 -7.10
CA ASP A 105 -5.11 3.03 -7.53
C ASP A 105 -5.02 4.00 -6.34
N ALA A 106 -5.74 3.71 -5.25
CA ALA A 106 -5.67 4.51 -4.03
C ALA A 106 -4.28 4.46 -3.38
N CYS A 107 -3.62 3.30 -3.35
CA CYS A 107 -2.25 3.15 -2.86
C CYS A 107 -1.26 3.97 -3.69
N VAL A 108 -1.36 3.93 -5.02
CA VAL A 108 -0.50 4.75 -5.90
C VAL A 108 -0.78 6.24 -5.70
N ALA A 109 -2.04 6.65 -5.57
CA ALA A 109 -2.40 8.05 -5.31
C ALA A 109 -1.81 8.54 -3.97
N ALA A 110 -1.95 7.75 -2.91
CA ALA A 110 -1.35 8.04 -1.60
C ALA A 110 0.18 8.12 -1.68
N ALA A 111 0.82 7.22 -2.42
CA ALA A 111 2.26 7.24 -2.65
C ALA A 111 2.73 8.54 -3.31
N LYS A 112 1.98 9.08 -4.29
CA LYS A 112 2.31 10.35 -4.96
C LYS A 112 2.26 11.55 -4.00
N ILE A 113 1.39 11.49 -2.99
CA ILE A 113 1.30 12.51 -1.94
C ILE A 113 2.48 12.38 -0.96
N HIS A 114 2.79 11.16 -0.54
CA HIS A 114 3.86 10.89 0.44
C HIS A 114 5.28 11.04 -0.11
N TYR A 115 5.49 10.75 -1.40
CA TYR A 115 6.77 10.85 -2.08
C TYR A 115 6.71 11.88 -3.23
N PRO A 116 6.59 13.18 -2.90
CA PRO A 116 6.43 14.23 -3.90
C PRO A 116 7.62 14.28 -4.86
N ALA A 117 7.34 14.52 -6.14
CA ALA A 117 8.36 14.74 -7.14
C ALA A 117 9.32 15.86 -6.68
N GLN A 118 10.62 15.63 -6.83
CA GLN A 118 11.62 16.63 -6.49
C GLN A 118 11.54 17.78 -7.51
N PRO A 119 11.60 19.05 -7.06
CA PRO A 119 11.64 20.18 -7.98
C PRO A 119 12.83 20.05 -8.94
N VAL A 120 12.63 20.43 -10.19
CA VAL A 120 13.73 20.58 -11.15
C VAL A 120 14.45 21.85 -10.73
N GLU A 121 15.60 21.73 -10.06
CA GLU A 121 16.49 22.88 -9.91
C GLU A 121 16.90 23.36 -11.30
N SER A 122 16.56 24.62 -11.59
CA SER A 122 16.78 25.34 -12.84
C SER A 122 18.22 25.80 -13.01
#